data_AF-A0A848E6F8-F1
#
_entry.id   AF-A0A848E6F8-F1
#
_cell.length_a   1.000
_cell.length_b   1.000
_cell.length_c   1.000
_cell.angle_alpha   90.00
_cell.angle_beta   90.00
_cell.angle_gamma   90.00
#
_symmetry.space_group_name_H-M   'P 1'
#
loop_
_entity.id
_entity.type
_entity.pdbx_description
1 polymer ?
#
loop_
_entity_poly.entity_id
_entity_poly.type
_entity_poly.pdbx_seq_one_letter_code
_entity_poly.pdbx_strand_id
1 'polypeptide(L)'
;MKDIPGEMQEGLRAMGLLASGAAAHGVPLSGGVSSDIWHVVLPDGRDVCVKRALAKLKVAADWRAPVVRNRYEARWLSRAREAAPTAVPELLGQNEATGTLAMQWLPPEDYPVWKTRLRDGDTDAGFAAEVGRRLARIQSRMAERPELAADFPTDSLFYAIRLEPYLVATAAAHPDLAFQLKALAARTAATKRTLVHGDVSPKNILVGPEGPVFLDAECAWWGDPAFDLAFCLNHLLLKCLWNPGAAQGFLACFDALATAYLVGVGWEAPAVVESRAASLLPGLFLARVDGKSPVEYLTEEKDKDRVRRVARALLLAPPDRLRTVRQAWEDEIAS
;
A
#
# COMPACT_ATOMS: atom_id res chain seq x y z
N MET A 1 18.39 -22.99 -7.23
CA MET A 1 17.42 -22.35 -8.14
C MET A 1 16.62 -23.44 -8.85
N LYS A 2 15.38 -23.16 -9.24
CA LYS A 2 14.52 -24.07 -9.99
C LYS A 2 13.91 -23.37 -11.20
N ASP A 3 13.36 -24.12 -12.14
CA ASP A 3 12.62 -23.55 -13.26
C ASP A 3 11.47 -22.67 -12.74
N ILE A 4 11.36 -21.48 -13.33
CA ILE A 4 10.23 -20.61 -13.06
C ILE A 4 8.98 -21.15 -13.79
N PRO A 5 7.75 -20.78 -13.34
CA PRO A 5 6.51 -21.24 -13.95
C PRO A 5 6.46 -20.99 -15.46
N GLY A 6 5.83 -21.91 -16.20
CA GLY A 6 5.78 -21.87 -17.67
C GLY A 6 5.23 -20.55 -18.22
N GLU A 7 4.16 -20.04 -17.63
CA GLU A 7 3.56 -18.77 -18.08
C GLU A 7 4.49 -17.56 -17.86
N MET A 8 5.33 -17.59 -16.80
CA MET A 8 6.33 -16.55 -16.58
C MET A 8 7.46 -16.64 -17.63
N GLN A 9 7.88 -17.85 -18.00
CA GLN A 9 8.86 -18.01 -19.08
C GLN A 9 8.31 -17.51 -20.43
N GLU A 10 7.07 -17.86 -20.75
CA GLU A 10 6.38 -17.36 -21.95
C GLU A 10 6.28 -15.83 -21.95
N GLY A 11 5.91 -15.24 -20.81
CA GLY A 11 5.87 -13.79 -20.64
C GLY A 11 7.23 -13.14 -20.87
N LEU A 12 8.29 -13.68 -20.27
CA LEU A 12 9.66 -13.18 -20.46
C LEU A 12 10.10 -13.27 -21.93
N ARG A 13 9.76 -14.34 -22.65
CA ARG A 13 10.04 -14.47 -24.09
C ARG A 13 9.28 -13.44 -24.92
N ALA A 14 7.99 -13.25 -24.62
CA ALA A 14 7.15 -12.27 -25.31
C ALA A 14 7.63 -10.83 -25.10
N MET A 15 8.30 -10.54 -23.98
CA MET A 15 8.93 -9.25 -23.69
C MET A 15 10.35 -9.11 -24.28
N GLY A 16 10.90 -10.17 -24.89
CA GLY A 16 12.30 -10.18 -25.37
C GLY A 16 13.34 -10.25 -24.24
N LEU A 17 12.93 -10.55 -23.01
CA LEU A 17 13.84 -10.70 -21.86
C LEU A 17 14.44 -12.11 -21.76
N LEU A 18 13.83 -13.09 -22.42
CA LEU A 18 14.31 -14.47 -22.48
C LEU A 18 14.34 -14.94 -23.94
N ALA A 19 15.44 -15.55 -24.38
CA ALA A 19 15.56 -16.08 -25.74
C ALA A 19 14.61 -17.27 -25.98
N SER A 20 14.22 -17.48 -27.24
CA SER A 20 13.46 -18.67 -27.63
C SER A 20 14.25 -19.95 -27.31
N GLY A 21 13.59 -20.93 -26.69
CA GLY A 21 14.23 -22.19 -26.26
C GLY A 21 15.11 -22.10 -25.01
N ALA A 22 15.40 -20.90 -24.49
CA ALA A 22 16.10 -20.75 -23.22
C ALA A 22 15.15 -20.95 -22.03
N ALA A 23 15.68 -21.48 -20.93
CA ALA A 23 15.00 -21.59 -19.65
C ALA A 23 15.57 -20.55 -18.67
N ALA A 24 14.70 -19.99 -17.83
CA ALA A 24 15.09 -19.11 -16.74
C ALA A 24 14.86 -19.82 -15.42
N HIS A 25 15.79 -19.62 -14.48
CA HIS A 25 15.75 -20.26 -13.18
C HIS A 25 15.69 -19.19 -12.08
N GLY A 26 15.05 -19.53 -10.98
CA GLY A 26 14.87 -18.58 -9.90
C GLY A 26 14.56 -19.21 -8.56
N VAL A 27 14.24 -18.34 -7.62
CA VAL A 27 13.76 -18.67 -6.29
C VAL A 27 12.43 -17.94 -6.07
N PRO A 28 11.36 -18.65 -5.66
CA PRO A 28 10.11 -18.00 -5.31
C PRO A 28 10.31 -17.17 -4.04
N LEU A 29 9.80 -15.96 -4.04
CA LEU A 29 9.80 -15.07 -2.89
C LEU A 29 8.57 -15.35 -2.02
N SER A 30 8.76 -15.20 -0.71
CA SER A 30 7.69 -15.34 0.28
C SER A 30 7.14 -13.97 0.69
N GLY A 31 5.99 -13.94 1.37
CA GLY A 31 5.42 -12.73 1.96
C GLY A 31 4.30 -12.06 1.16
N GLY A 32 4.17 -12.33 -0.14
CA GLY A 32 3.04 -11.90 -0.96
C GLY A 32 1.86 -12.89 -0.90
N VAL A 33 0.66 -12.41 -0.61
CA VAL A 33 -0.57 -13.24 -0.62
C VAL A 33 -1.35 -13.16 -1.92
N SER A 34 -1.15 -12.10 -2.71
CA SER A 34 -1.93 -11.83 -3.93
C SER A 34 -1.23 -12.24 -5.22
N SER A 35 0.06 -12.56 -5.18
CA SER A 35 0.84 -12.85 -6.38
C SER A 35 1.86 -13.95 -6.12
N ASP A 36 2.26 -14.64 -7.19
CA ASP A 36 3.52 -15.36 -7.25
C ASP A 36 4.61 -14.37 -7.65
N ILE A 37 5.68 -14.32 -6.87
CA ILE A 37 6.80 -13.41 -7.06
C ILE A 37 8.08 -14.23 -7.05
N TRP A 38 8.98 -13.96 -7.98
CA TRP A 38 10.21 -14.72 -8.17
C TRP A 38 11.38 -13.79 -8.37
N HIS A 39 12.49 -14.11 -7.70
CA HIS A 39 13.81 -13.65 -8.10
C HIS A 39 14.31 -14.61 -9.18
N VAL A 40 14.59 -14.08 -10.36
CA VAL A 40 14.96 -14.86 -11.55
C VAL A 40 16.32 -14.40 -12.03
N VAL A 41 17.21 -15.36 -12.28
CA VAL A 41 18.49 -15.12 -12.95
C VAL A 41 18.31 -15.50 -14.41
N LEU A 42 18.44 -14.51 -15.30
CA LEU A 42 18.36 -14.71 -16.74
C LEU A 42 19.65 -15.41 -17.26
N PRO A 43 19.60 -16.10 -18.41
CA PRO A 43 20.78 -16.78 -18.97
C PRO A 43 21.98 -15.87 -19.26
N ASP A 44 21.75 -14.56 -19.43
CA ASP A 44 22.79 -13.56 -19.62
C ASP A 44 23.37 -13.00 -18.31
N GLY A 45 22.95 -13.56 -17.16
CA GLY A 45 23.43 -13.20 -15.83
C GLY A 45 22.68 -12.06 -15.15
N ARG A 46 21.68 -11.44 -15.80
CA ARG A 46 20.87 -10.38 -15.16
C ARG A 46 19.87 -10.94 -14.16
N ASP A 47 19.76 -10.28 -13.00
CA ASP A 47 18.72 -10.53 -12.03
C ASP A 47 17.45 -9.71 -12.33
N VAL A 48 16.29 -10.38 -12.31
CA VAL A 48 14.98 -9.73 -12.50
C VAL A 48 13.98 -10.21 -11.47
N CYS A 49 13.09 -9.32 -11.05
CA CYS A 49 11.92 -9.67 -10.26
C CYS A 49 10.74 -9.94 -11.21
N VAL A 50 10.15 -11.13 -11.13
CA VAL A 50 8.99 -11.52 -11.96
C VAL A 50 7.78 -11.76 -11.09
N LYS A 51 6.67 -11.11 -11.43
CA LYS A 51 5.43 -11.13 -10.67
C LYS A 51 4.25 -11.53 -11.54
N ARG A 52 3.36 -12.38 -11.00
CA ARG A 52 2.07 -12.75 -11.60
C ARG A 52 0.98 -12.80 -10.54
N ALA A 53 -0.12 -12.09 -10.79
CA ALA A 53 -1.26 -12.04 -9.89
C ALA A 53 -2.01 -13.39 -9.83
N LEU A 54 -2.44 -13.78 -8.63
CA LEU A 54 -3.24 -14.98 -8.38
C LEU A 54 -4.75 -14.66 -8.41
N ALA A 55 -5.57 -15.55 -8.97
CA ALA A 55 -7.02 -15.36 -8.96
C ALA A 55 -7.62 -15.50 -7.54
N LYS A 56 -7.04 -16.38 -6.72
CA LYS A 56 -7.37 -16.57 -5.30
C LYS A 56 -6.16 -16.18 -4.44
N LEU A 57 -6.38 -15.33 -3.44
CA LEU A 57 -5.33 -14.88 -2.53
C LEU A 57 -4.98 -15.99 -1.53
N LYS A 58 -3.71 -16.07 -1.13
CA LYS A 58 -3.16 -17.01 -0.13
C LYS A 58 -3.48 -16.54 1.30
N VAL A 59 -4.77 -16.35 1.61
CA VAL A 59 -5.28 -15.96 2.94
C VAL A 59 -6.34 -16.96 3.44
N ALA A 60 -6.62 -16.96 4.74
CA ALA A 60 -7.57 -17.90 5.35
C ALA A 60 -9.02 -17.71 4.86
N ALA A 61 -9.43 -16.45 4.66
CA ALA A 61 -10.74 -16.13 4.09
C ALA A 61 -10.77 -16.44 2.58
N ASP A 62 -11.94 -16.80 2.03
CA ASP A 62 -12.08 -16.93 0.58
C ASP A 62 -12.10 -15.54 -0.07
N TRP A 63 -10.92 -15.10 -0.51
CA TRP A 63 -10.73 -13.81 -1.15
C TRP A 63 -10.22 -14.01 -2.57
N ARG A 64 -11.06 -13.64 -3.54
CA ARG A 64 -10.77 -13.66 -4.97
C ARG A 64 -10.64 -12.23 -5.50
N ALA A 65 -9.70 -12.03 -6.40
CA ALA A 65 -9.48 -10.73 -7.03
C ALA A 65 -9.15 -10.90 -8.53
N PRO A 66 -9.64 -10.01 -9.41
CA PRO A 66 -9.31 -10.04 -10.83
C PRO A 66 -7.79 -9.94 -11.05
N VAL A 67 -7.22 -10.84 -11.85
CA VAL A 67 -5.76 -10.86 -12.15
C VAL A 67 -5.31 -9.69 -13.01
N VAL A 68 -6.24 -9.01 -13.69
CA VAL A 68 -5.99 -7.80 -14.48
C VAL A 68 -5.34 -6.68 -13.66
N ARG A 69 -5.39 -6.74 -12.32
CA ARG A 69 -4.69 -5.81 -11.42
C ARG A 69 -3.18 -5.69 -11.67
N ASN A 70 -2.53 -6.75 -12.15
CA ASN A 70 -1.10 -6.70 -12.50
C ASN A 70 -0.81 -5.67 -13.62
N ARG A 71 -1.79 -5.45 -14.52
CA ARG A 71 -1.75 -4.41 -15.56
C ARG A 71 -1.58 -3.00 -14.96
N TYR A 72 -2.38 -2.71 -13.95
CA TYR A 72 -2.45 -1.38 -13.36
C TYR A 72 -1.27 -1.10 -12.43
N GLU A 73 -0.68 -2.13 -11.83
CA GLU A 73 0.62 -2.02 -11.15
C GLU A 73 1.72 -1.55 -12.11
N ALA A 74 1.87 -2.21 -13.27
CA ALA A 74 2.87 -1.81 -14.27
C ALA A 74 2.66 -0.36 -14.74
N ARG A 75 1.40 0.02 -15.00
CA ARG A 75 1.04 1.39 -15.37
C ARG A 75 1.40 2.37 -14.26
N TRP A 76 1.07 2.06 -13.01
CA TRP A 76 1.39 2.93 -11.88
C TRP A 76 2.91 3.07 -11.71
N LEU A 77 3.68 1.99 -11.78
CA LEU A 77 5.15 2.02 -11.69
C LEU A 77 5.75 2.93 -12.77
N SER A 78 5.28 2.79 -14.01
CA SER A 78 5.71 3.65 -15.12
C SER A 78 5.43 5.13 -14.84
N ARG A 79 4.20 5.48 -14.42
CA ARG A 79 3.80 6.85 -14.09
C ARG A 79 4.55 7.43 -12.88
N ALA A 80 4.75 6.62 -11.85
CA ALA A 80 5.48 7.02 -10.65
C ALA A 80 6.95 7.31 -10.97
N ARG A 81 7.59 6.51 -11.85
CA ARG A 81 8.98 6.72 -12.29
C ARG A 81 9.16 8.03 -13.03
N GLU A 82 8.18 8.48 -13.82
CA GLU A 82 8.22 9.80 -14.47
C GLU A 82 8.31 10.95 -13.45
N ALA A 83 7.66 10.80 -12.28
CA ALA A 83 7.64 11.82 -11.24
C ALA A 83 8.84 11.72 -10.29
N ALA A 84 9.20 10.51 -9.89
CA ALA A 84 10.26 10.20 -8.92
C ALA A 84 11.01 8.92 -9.35
N PRO A 85 12.07 9.04 -10.18
CA PRO A 85 12.71 7.89 -10.82
C PRO A 85 13.24 6.81 -9.88
N THR A 86 13.69 7.20 -8.68
CA THR A 86 14.27 6.31 -7.66
C THR A 86 13.25 5.86 -6.61
N ALA A 87 11.98 6.22 -6.76
CA ALA A 87 10.91 5.86 -5.83
C ALA A 87 10.21 4.54 -6.18
N VAL A 88 10.57 3.89 -7.28
CA VAL A 88 9.98 2.63 -7.77
C VAL A 88 11.05 1.80 -8.49
N PRO A 89 10.92 0.46 -8.54
CA PRO A 89 11.78 -0.36 -9.40
C PRO A 89 11.60 0.02 -10.87
N GLU A 90 12.66 -0.14 -11.66
CA GLU A 90 12.53 -0.03 -13.12
C GLU A 90 11.59 -1.11 -13.67
N LEU A 91 10.63 -0.70 -14.50
CA LEU A 91 9.77 -1.63 -15.22
C LEU A 91 10.52 -2.15 -16.46
N LEU A 92 10.82 -3.45 -16.48
CA LEU A 92 11.51 -4.10 -17.60
C LEU A 92 10.54 -4.55 -18.69
N GLY A 93 9.29 -4.85 -18.31
CA GLY A 93 8.23 -5.14 -19.26
C GLY A 93 6.98 -5.70 -18.61
N GLN A 94 5.91 -5.76 -19.41
CA GLN A 94 4.69 -6.48 -19.07
C GLN A 94 4.17 -7.25 -20.28
N ASN A 95 3.71 -8.48 -20.04
CA ASN A 95 2.92 -9.25 -20.98
C ASN A 95 1.53 -9.52 -20.40
N GLU A 96 0.53 -8.79 -20.90
CA GLU A 96 -0.86 -8.90 -20.40
C GLU A 96 -1.47 -10.30 -20.64
N ALA A 97 -1.13 -10.97 -21.75
CA ALA A 97 -1.69 -12.27 -22.12
C ALA A 97 -1.32 -13.38 -21.12
N THR A 98 -0.07 -13.41 -20.65
CA THR A 98 0.39 -14.34 -19.61
C THR A 98 0.18 -13.79 -18.19
N GLY A 99 -0.15 -12.50 -18.08
CA GLY A 99 -0.23 -11.78 -16.81
C GLY A 99 1.14 -11.62 -16.14
N THR A 100 2.23 -11.62 -16.90
CA THR A 100 3.60 -11.55 -16.40
C THR A 100 4.07 -10.09 -16.34
N LEU A 101 4.60 -9.68 -15.19
CA LEU A 101 5.24 -8.39 -14.95
C LEU A 101 6.71 -8.63 -14.60
N ALA A 102 7.64 -8.02 -15.33
CA ALA A 102 9.06 -8.06 -15.02
C ALA A 102 9.57 -6.67 -14.63
N MET A 103 10.28 -6.59 -13.51
CA MET A 103 10.84 -5.35 -12.98
C MET A 103 12.24 -5.59 -12.44
N GLN A 104 12.95 -4.50 -12.17
CA GLN A 104 14.28 -4.50 -11.55
C GLN A 104 14.29 -5.37 -10.29
N TRP A 105 15.30 -6.24 -10.20
CA TRP A 105 15.61 -6.89 -8.94
C TRP A 105 16.26 -5.90 -7.98
N LEU A 106 15.70 -5.79 -6.77
CA LEU A 106 16.22 -4.96 -5.69
C LEU A 106 16.72 -5.90 -4.58
N PRO A 107 18.05 -6.04 -4.41
CA PRO A 107 18.63 -7.00 -3.45
C PRO A 107 18.18 -6.70 -2.02
N PRO A 108 17.62 -7.67 -1.26
CA PRO A 108 17.12 -7.44 0.09
C PRO A 108 18.14 -6.90 1.09
N GLU A 109 19.44 -7.16 0.88
CA GLU A 109 20.54 -6.64 1.67
C GLU A 109 20.68 -5.10 1.59
N ASP A 110 20.39 -4.54 0.41
CA ASP A 110 20.47 -3.09 0.14
C ASP A 110 19.09 -2.42 0.25
N TYR A 111 18.01 -3.21 0.13
CA TYR A 111 16.63 -2.75 0.12
C TYR A 111 15.78 -3.50 1.15
N PRO A 112 16.08 -3.41 2.46
CA PRO A 112 15.27 -4.08 3.47
C PRO A 112 13.84 -3.56 3.50
N VAL A 113 12.89 -4.45 3.75
CA VAL A 113 11.46 -4.09 3.84
C VAL A 113 11.22 -3.21 5.06
N TRP A 114 10.56 -2.05 4.89
CA TRP A 114 10.34 -1.07 5.96
C TRP A 114 9.53 -1.66 7.12
N LYS A 115 8.54 -2.52 6.84
CA LYS A 115 7.81 -3.27 7.88
C LYS A 115 8.74 -4.04 8.83
N THR A 116 9.80 -4.67 8.29
CA THR A 116 10.78 -5.43 9.08
C THR A 116 11.59 -4.51 9.97
N ARG A 117 12.09 -3.39 9.43
CA ARG A 117 12.81 -2.36 10.20
C ARG A 117 11.95 -1.83 11.35
N LEU A 118 10.71 -1.46 11.05
CA LEU A 118 9.78 -0.96 12.06
C LEU A 118 9.44 -2.02 13.13
N ARG A 119 9.26 -3.29 12.75
CA ARG A 119 9.07 -4.39 13.72
C ARG A 119 10.22 -4.44 14.72
N ASP A 120 11.45 -4.31 14.22
CA ASP A 120 12.67 -4.38 15.02
C ASP A 120 12.95 -3.09 15.81
N GLY A 121 12.03 -2.11 15.77
CA GLY A 121 12.09 -0.87 16.53
C GLY A 121 12.86 0.27 15.86
N ASP A 122 13.35 0.05 14.64
CA ASP A 122 14.03 1.08 13.87
C ASP A 122 13.01 2.11 13.33
N THR A 123 13.03 3.29 13.94
CA THR A 123 12.04 4.36 13.77
C THR A 123 12.70 5.65 13.28
N ASP A 124 13.11 5.65 12.02
CA ASP A 124 13.65 6.84 11.36
C ASP A 124 12.53 7.77 10.86
N ALA A 125 12.31 8.87 11.59
CA ALA A 125 11.35 9.90 11.23
C ALA A 125 11.72 10.65 9.93
N GLY A 126 13.02 10.78 9.62
CA GLY A 126 13.51 11.35 8.37
C GLY A 126 13.14 10.49 7.16
N PHE A 127 13.27 9.16 7.30
CA PHE A 127 12.79 8.21 6.29
C PHE A 127 11.27 8.28 6.11
N ALA A 128 10.50 8.33 7.21
CA ALA A 128 9.05 8.48 7.15
C ALA A 128 8.62 9.79 6.46
N ALA A 129 9.33 10.89 6.72
CA ALA A 129 9.11 12.15 5.99
C ALA A 129 9.39 12.02 4.48
N GLU A 130 10.42 11.24 4.10
CA GLU A 130 10.73 10.99 2.68
C GLU A 130 9.65 10.14 2.00
N VAL A 131 9.04 9.19 2.71
CA VAL A 131 7.85 8.46 2.22
C VAL A 131 6.75 9.46 1.86
N GLY A 132 6.45 10.40 2.78
CA GLY A 132 5.46 11.45 2.57
C GLY A 132 5.79 12.35 1.37
N ARG A 133 7.03 12.83 1.25
CA ARG A 133 7.47 13.69 0.14
C ARG A 133 7.35 13.01 -1.21
N ARG A 134 7.83 11.77 -1.35
CA ARG A 134 7.78 11.04 -2.64
C ARG A 134 6.36 10.74 -3.06
N LEU A 135 5.53 10.29 -2.13
CA LEU A 135 4.13 10.01 -2.41
C LEU A 135 3.39 11.27 -2.87
N ALA A 136 3.56 12.39 -2.17
CA ALA A 136 2.96 13.67 -2.55
C ALA A 136 3.50 14.16 -3.90
N ARG A 137 4.79 14.01 -4.17
CA ARG A 137 5.40 14.36 -5.47
C ARG A 137 4.79 13.57 -6.63
N ILE A 138 4.63 12.25 -6.48
CA ILE A 138 3.99 11.40 -7.49
C ILE A 138 2.54 11.88 -7.71
N GLN A 139 1.78 12.03 -6.64
CA GLN A 139 0.38 12.43 -6.71
C GLN A 139 0.20 13.86 -7.27
N SER A 140 1.03 14.82 -6.93
CA SER A 140 1.00 16.17 -7.50
C SER A 140 1.28 16.16 -9.00
N ARG A 141 2.32 15.43 -9.43
CA ARG A 141 2.67 15.31 -10.85
C ARG A 141 1.62 14.56 -11.68
N MET A 142 0.83 13.68 -11.06
CA MET A 142 -0.29 13.02 -11.70
C MET A 142 -1.52 13.92 -11.76
N ALA A 143 -1.80 14.69 -10.72
CA ALA A 143 -2.94 15.62 -10.68
C ALA A 143 -2.87 16.72 -11.75
N GLU A 144 -1.66 17.10 -12.18
CA GLU A 144 -1.43 18.01 -13.32
C GLU A 144 -1.88 17.42 -14.68
N ARG A 145 -2.19 16.13 -14.73
CA ARG A 145 -2.48 15.35 -15.94
C ARG A 145 -3.78 14.52 -15.81
N PRO A 146 -4.93 15.18 -15.63
CA PRO A 146 -6.21 14.50 -15.40
C PRO A 146 -6.66 13.58 -16.56
N GLU A 147 -6.13 13.77 -17.77
CA GLU A 147 -6.37 12.89 -18.90
C GLU A 147 -5.90 11.45 -18.65
N LEU A 148 -4.90 11.26 -17.77
CA LEU A 148 -4.39 9.94 -17.39
C LEU A 148 -5.40 9.12 -16.58
N ALA A 149 -6.49 9.72 -16.08
CA ALA A 149 -7.54 8.99 -15.40
C ALA A 149 -8.13 7.86 -16.27
N ALA A 150 -8.20 8.05 -17.58
CA ALA A 150 -8.71 7.05 -18.52
C ALA A 150 -7.83 5.79 -18.60
N ASP A 151 -6.55 5.87 -18.19
CA ASP A 151 -5.64 4.73 -18.12
C ASP A 151 -5.93 3.82 -16.90
N PHE A 152 -6.75 4.29 -15.95
CA PHE A 152 -7.08 3.59 -14.71
C PHE A 152 -8.59 3.45 -14.50
N PRO A 153 -9.33 2.71 -15.36
CA PRO A 153 -10.73 2.36 -15.15
C PRO A 153 -10.86 1.25 -14.08
N THR A 154 -10.36 1.52 -12.87
CA THR A 154 -10.13 0.54 -11.80
C THR A 154 -11.01 0.76 -10.58
N ASP A 155 -12.05 1.59 -10.66
CA ASP A 155 -13.00 1.82 -9.57
C ASP A 155 -13.56 0.54 -8.96
N SER A 156 -14.00 -0.40 -9.80
CA SER A 156 -14.54 -1.69 -9.35
C SER A 156 -13.48 -2.56 -8.69
N LEU A 157 -12.25 -2.51 -9.20
CA LEU A 157 -11.10 -3.23 -8.63
C LEU A 157 -10.74 -2.66 -7.26
N PHE A 158 -10.56 -1.34 -7.16
CA PHE A 158 -10.27 -0.64 -5.91
C PHE A 158 -11.38 -0.86 -4.88
N TYR A 159 -12.64 -0.82 -5.29
CA TYR A 159 -13.75 -1.17 -4.42
C TYR A 159 -13.60 -2.59 -3.89
N ALA A 160 -13.42 -3.59 -4.76
CA ALA A 160 -13.38 -5.00 -4.39
C ALA A 160 -12.20 -5.36 -3.48
N ILE A 161 -11.06 -4.70 -3.61
CA ILE A 161 -9.84 -5.06 -2.86
C ILE A 161 -9.48 -4.08 -1.74
N ARG A 162 -10.09 -2.88 -1.69
CA ARG A 162 -9.88 -1.89 -0.62
C ARG A 162 -11.17 -1.48 0.07
N LEU A 163 -12.13 -0.87 -0.61
CA LEU A 163 -13.30 -0.32 0.08
C LEU A 163 -14.19 -1.40 0.71
N GLU A 164 -14.43 -2.49 -0.01
CA GLU A 164 -15.24 -3.61 0.47
C GLU A 164 -14.61 -4.29 1.70
N PRO A 165 -13.38 -4.83 1.61
CA PRO A 165 -12.81 -5.59 2.72
C PRO A 165 -12.48 -4.74 3.96
N TYR A 166 -12.28 -3.43 3.78
CA TYR A 166 -11.93 -2.54 4.89
C TYR A 166 -13.13 -1.80 5.48
N LEU A 167 -14.00 -1.20 4.66
CA LEU A 167 -15.05 -0.33 5.19
C LEU A 167 -16.41 -1.03 5.18
N VAL A 168 -16.76 -1.71 4.08
CA VAL A 168 -18.09 -2.35 3.95
C VAL A 168 -18.20 -3.59 4.82
N ALA A 169 -17.17 -4.45 4.84
CA ALA A 169 -17.15 -5.63 5.69
C ALA A 169 -17.14 -5.26 7.18
N THR A 170 -16.35 -4.26 7.57
CA THR A 170 -16.33 -3.74 8.94
C THR A 170 -17.67 -3.12 9.33
N ALA A 171 -18.38 -2.48 8.39
CA ALA A 171 -19.74 -1.98 8.63
C ALA A 171 -20.74 -3.12 8.92
N ALA A 172 -20.54 -4.31 8.35
CA ALA A 172 -21.36 -5.48 8.67
C ALA A 172 -21.02 -6.06 10.06
N ALA A 173 -19.75 -5.99 10.47
CA ALA A 173 -19.30 -6.41 11.81
C ALA A 173 -19.70 -5.43 12.92
N HIS A 174 -19.87 -4.15 12.60
CA HIS A 174 -20.30 -3.09 13.53
C HIS A 174 -21.57 -2.38 13.04
N PRO A 175 -22.78 -2.97 13.23
CA PRO A 175 -24.02 -2.39 12.74
C PRO A 175 -24.30 -0.97 13.24
N ASP A 176 -23.84 -0.65 14.45
CA ASP A 176 -23.97 0.67 15.08
C ASP A 176 -23.10 1.76 14.44
N LEU A 177 -22.05 1.37 13.70
CA LEU A 177 -21.16 2.26 12.94
C LEU A 177 -21.34 2.15 11.43
N ALA A 178 -22.31 1.35 10.98
CA ALA A 178 -22.47 1.01 9.58
C ALA A 178 -22.72 2.24 8.69
N PHE A 179 -23.45 3.24 9.20
CA PHE A 179 -23.72 4.47 8.47
C PHE A 179 -22.43 5.24 8.18
N GLN A 180 -21.60 5.47 9.20
CA GLN A 180 -20.35 6.20 9.12
C GLN A 180 -19.37 5.50 8.18
N LEU A 181 -19.18 4.18 8.35
CA LEU A 181 -18.27 3.39 7.53
C LEU A 181 -18.69 3.34 6.05
N LYS A 182 -19.99 3.19 5.77
CA LYS A 182 -20.51 3.24 4.39
C LYS A 182 -20.37 4.64 3.78
N ALA A 183 -20.58 5.70 4.56
CA ALA A 183 -20.36 7.07 4.10
C ALA A 183 -18.88 7.35 3.78
N LEU A 184 -17.94 6.83 4.58
CA LEU A 184 -16.51 6.89 4.28
C LEU A 184 -16.18 6.18 2.96
N ALA A 185 -16.73 4.97 2.76
CA ALA A 185 -16.53 4.22 1.52
C ALA A 185 -17.08 4.98 0.30
N ALA A 186 -18.30 5.51 0.39
CA ALA A 186 -18.93 6.26 -0.69
C ALA A 186 -18.16 7.55 -1.03
N ARG A 187 -17.75 8.32 -0.01
CA ARG A 187 -16.98 9.56 -0.22
C ARG A 187 -15.61 9.29 -0.84
N THR A 188 -14.93 8.24 -0.36
CA THR A 188 -13.63 7.82 -0.92
C THR A 188 -13.82 7.45 -2.40
N ALA A 189 -14.81 6.60 -2.73
CA ALA A 189 -15.12 6.19 -4.10
C ALA A 189 -15.41 7.37 -5.04
N ALA A 190 -16.18 8.36 -4.57
CA ALA A 190 -16.62 9.50 -5.37
C ALA A 190 -15.53 10.55 -5.60
N THR A 191 -14.50 10.60 -4.77
CA THR A 191 -13.46 11.64 -4.84
C THR A 191 -12.41 11.26 -5.88
N LYS A 192 -12.23 12.12 -6.90
CA LYS A 192 -11.31 11.91 -8.03
C LYS A 192 -10.34 13.08 -8.15
N ARG A 193 -9.12 12.91 -7.65
CA ARG A 193 -8.10 13.98 -7.63
C ARG A 193 -6.83 13.64 -8.36
N THR A 194 -6.33 12.41 -8.21
CA THR A 194 -5.01 12.03 -8.74
C THR A 194 -4.87 10.51 -8.81
N LEU A 195 -3.75 10.03 -9.34
CA LEU A 195 -3.35 8.63 -9.32
C LEU A 195 -2.89 8.22 -7.91
N VAL A 196 -3.62 7.28 -7.34
CA VAL A 196 -3.43 6.74 -5.98
C VAL A 196 -2.86 5.33 -6.09
N HIS A 197 -1.91 4.98 -5.23
CA HIS A 197 -1.28 3.65 -5.19
C HIS A 197 -2.26 2.59 -4.65
N GLY A 198 -3.04 2.96 -3.64
CA GLY A 198 -4.08 2.15 -3.03
C GLY A 198 -3.59 1.09 -2.03
N ASP A 199 -2.28 0.99 -1.76
CA ASP A 199 -1.70 0.07 -0.75
C ASP A 199 -0.35 0.57 -0.24
N VAL A 200 -0.29 1.84 0.17
CA VAL A 200 0.90 2.41 0.79
C VAL A 200 1.02 1.89 2.22
N SER A 201 1.44 0.64 2.36
CA SER A 201 1.72 -0.01 3.63
C SER A 201 3.22 -0.27 3.78
N PRO A 202 3.78 -0.29 5.01
CA PRO A 202 5.22 -0.52 5.19
C PRO A 202 5.75 -1.86 4.65
N LYS A 203 4.87 -2.84 4.36
CA LYS A 203 5.27 -4.09 3.69
C LYS A 203 5.61 -3.89 2.20
N ASN A 204 5.08 -2.84 1.60
CA ASN A 204 5.20 -2.48 0.19
C ASN A 204 6.19 -1.33 -0.04
N ILE A 205 7.00 -1.02 0.97
CA ILE A 205 8.01 0.04 0.92
C ILE A 205 9.34 -0.59 1.30
N LEU A 206 10.31 -0.53 0.39
CA LEU A 206 11.70 -0.87 0.69
C LEU A 206 12.46 0.38 1.14
N VAL A 207 13.40 0.18 2.05
CA VAL A 207 14.36 1.20 2.48
C VAL A 207 15.55 1.13 1.54
N GLY A 208 15.50 1.85 0.42
CA GLY A 208 16.60 1.88 -0.54
C GLY A 208 17.71 2.86 -0.14
N PRO A 209 18.91 2.73 -0.75
CA PRO A 209 20.05 3.59 -0.45
C PRO A 209 19.81 5.06 -0.81
N GLU A 210 18.94 5.31 -1.79
CA GLU A 210 18.54 6.65 -2.20
C GLU A 210 17.22 7.10 -1.56
N GLY A 211 16.59 6.27 -0.72
CA GLY A 211 15.31 6.55 -0.06
C GLY A 211 14.23 5.49 -0.31
N PRO A 212 12.97 5.77 0.06
CA PRO A 212 11.86 4.82 -0.03
C PRO A 212 11.54 4.40 -1.47
N VAL A 213 11.37 3.10 -1.67
CA VAL A 213 10.93 2.50 -2.95
C VAL A 213 9.56 1.84 -2.75
N PHE A 214 8.55 2.32 -3.48
CA PHE A 214 7.18 1.78 -3.46
C PHE A 214 7.04 0.58 -4.39
N LEU A 215 6.33 -0.44 -3.93
CA LEU A 215 6.05 -1.69 -4.62
C LEU A 215 4.55 -2.01 -4.56
N ASP A 216 4.09 -2.96 -5.39
CA ASP A 216 2.78 -3.59 -5.21
C ASP A 216 1.59 -2.62 -5.32
N ALA A 217 1.64 -1.75 -6.34
CA ALA A 217 0.56 -0.83 -6.70
C ALA A 217 -0.58 -1.53 -7.47
N GLU A 218 -0.90 -2.78 -7.14
CA GLU A 218 -1.99 -3.55 -7.79
C GLU A 218 -3.38 -2.96 -7.51
N CYS A 219 -3.47 -2.04 -6.55
CA CYS A 219 -4.69 -1.31 -6.19
C CYS A 219 -4.76 0.08 -6.82
N ALA A 220 -3.88 0.38 -7.78
CA ALA A 220 -3.80 1.69 -8.38
C ALA A 220 -5.13 2.12 -9.00
N TRP A 221 -5.54 3.35 -8.71
CA TRP A 221 -6.76 3.95 -9.26
C TRP A 221 -6.65 5.46 -9.33
N TRP A 222 -7.45 6.07 -10.19
CA TRP A 222 -7.66 7.52 -10.14
C TRP A 222 -8.70 7.84 -9.06
N GLY A 223 -8.30 8.53 -8.00
CA GLY A 223 -9.10 8.56 -6.77
C GLY A 223 -8.70 9.60 -5.73
N ASP A 224 -9.07 9.31 -4.47
CA ASP A 224 -8.80 10.15 -3.31
C ASP A 224 -7.40 9.88 -2.73
N PRO A 225 -6.45 10.82 -2.83
CA PRO A 225 -5.09 10.65 -2.31
C PRO A 225 -5.04 10.59 -0.78
N ALA A 226 -6.10 11.04 -0.09
CA ALA A 226 -6.23 10.86 1.35
C ALA A 226 -6.19 9.39 1.78
N PHE A 227 -6.57 8.45 0.88
CA PHE A 227 -6.51 7.02 1.16
C PHE A 227 -5.07 6.55 1.40
N ASP A 228 -4.14 6.85 0.51
CA ASP A 228 -2.74 6.41 0.64
C ASP A 228 -2.09 6.95 1.93
N LEU A 229 -2.34 8.23 2.24
CA LEU A 229 -1.86 8.85 3.47
C LEU A 229 -2.43 8.14 4.71
N ALA A 230 -3.76 8.05 4.81
CA ALA A 230 -4.42 7.43 5.95
C ALA A 230 -4.02 5.96 6.11
N PHE A 231 -3.85 5.23 5.01
CA PHE A 231 -3.49 3.82 5.03
C PHE A 231 -2.07 3.59 5.57
N CYS A 232 -1.11 4.43 5.18
CA CYS A 232 0.26 4.34 5.70
C CYS A 232 0.34 4.72 7.18
N LEU A 233 -0.29 5.85 7.55
CA LEU A 233 -0.33 6.35 8.92
C LEU A 233 -1.01 5.36 9.88
N ASN A 234 -2.11 4.73 9.45
CA ASN A 234 -2.77 3.65 10.17
C ASN A 234 -1.79 2.53 10.58
N HIS A 235 -0.90 2.13 9.67
CA HIS A 235 0.10 1.12 9.95
C HIS A 235 1.21 1.56 10.92
N LEU A 236 1.46 2.85 11.09
CA LEU A 236 2.38 3.37 12.11
C LEU A 236 1.72 3.34 13.49
N LEU A 237 0.44 3.72 13.59
CA LEU A 237 -0.31 3.64 14.85
C LEU A 237 -0.41 2.19 15.35
N LEU A 238 -0.80 1.24 14.48
CA LEU A 238 -0.92 -0.18 14.86
C LEU A 238 0.41 -0.80 15.36
N LYS A 239 1.56 -0.29 14.90
CA LYS A 239 2.87 -0.79 15.33
C LYS A 239 3.23 -0.40 16.76
N CYS A 240 2.58 0.62 17.32
CA CYS A 240 2.73 0.96 18.74
C CYS A 240 2.36 -0.22 19.66
N LEU A 241 1.45 -1.10 19.21
CA LEU A 241 1.13 -2.33 19.94
C LEU A 241 2.03 -3.51 19.57
N TRP A 242 2.60 -3.52 18.36
CA TRP A 242 3.52 -4.60 17.95
C TRP A 242 4.88 -4.48 18.64
N ASN A 243 5.38 -3.26 18.81
CA ASN A 243 6.61 -2.96 19.52
C ASN A 243 6.40 -1.74 20.45
N PRO A 244 5.86 -1.96 21.66
CA PRO A 244 5.56 -0.88 22.60
C PRO A 244 6.78 -0.03 23.00
N GLY A 245 7.98 -0.64 23.04
CA GLY A 245 9.22 0.08 23.35
C GLY A 245 9.60 1.15 22.31
N ALA A 246 9.13 1.00 21.07
CA ALA A 246 9.35 1.94 19.97
C ALA A 246 8.13 2.84 19.68
N ALA A 247 7.08 2.81 20.52
CA ALA A 247 5.82 3.52 20.27
C ALA A 247 6.01 5.02 19.98
N GLN A 248 6.81 5.72 20.78
CA GLN A 248 7.10 7.14 20.57
C GLN A 248 7.81 7.40 19.24
N GLY A 249 8.68 6.49 18.79
CA GLY A 249 9.30 6.54 17.47
C GLY A 249 8.29 6.39 16.34
N PHE A 250 7.30 5.50 16.46
CA PHE A 250 6.24 5.37 15.45
C PHE A 250 5.34 6.62 15.39
N LEU A 251 5.04 7.23 16.53
CA LEU A 251 4.29 8.49 16.58
C LEU A 251 5.09 9.63 15.94
N ALA A 252 6.41 9.71 16.18
CA ALA A 252 7.28 10.66 15.49
C ALA A 252 7.33 10.43 13.97
N CYS A 253 7.41 9.18 13.52
CA CYS A 253 7.30 8.82 12.10
C CYS A 253 5.94 9.23 11.51
N PHE A 254 4.85 9.08 12.25
CA PHE A 254 3.52 9.51 11.83
C PHE A 254 3.51 11.02 11.57
N ASP A 255 4.00 11.81 12.53
CA ASP A 255 3.99 13.27 12.44
C ASP A 255 4.89 13.76 11.30
N ALA A 256 6.08 13.16 11.14
CA ALA A 256 7.02 13.49 10.10
C ALA A 256 6.49 13.17 8.68
N LEU A 257 5.87 11.99 8.51
CA LEU A 257 5.25 11.60 7.24
C LEU A 257 4.08 12.53 6.90
N ALA A 258 3.15 12.72 7.84
CA ALA A 258 1.96 13.55 7.63
C ALA A 258 2.34 14.98 7.27
N THR A 259 3.25 15.59 8.02
CA THR A 259 3.73 16.95 7.77
C THR A 259 4.35 17.08 6.38
N ALA A 260 5.27 16.18 6.05
CA ALA A 260 6.01 16.27 4.80
C ALA A 260 5.13 15.97 3.57
N TYR A 261 4.16 15.07 3.71
CA TYR A 261 3.15 14.83 2.69
C TYR A 261 2.27 16.06 2.45
N LEU A 262 1.73 16.67 3.52
CA LEU A 262 0.82 17.83 3.41
C LEU A 262 1.50 19.06 2.79
N VAL A 263 2.80 19.26 3.03
CA VAL A 263 3.61 20.29 2.35
C VAL A 263 3.68 20.05 0.84
N GLY A 264 3.71 18.80 0.40
CA GLY A 264 3.80 18.43 -1.01
C GLY A 264 2.47 18.37 -1.77
N VAL A 265 1.33 18.63 -1.10
CA VAL A 265 0.00 18.61 -1.72
C VAL A 265 -0.14 19.77 -2.70
N GLY A 266 -0.21 19.46 -4.00
CA GLY A 266 -0.32 20.44 -5.09
C GLY A 266 -1.69 20.48 -5.79
N TRP A 267 -2.62 19.58 -5.47
CA TRP A 267 -3.86 19.38 -6.24
C TRP A 267 -5.13 19.97 -5.60
N GLU A 268 -5.07 20.31 -4.31
CA GLU A 268 -6.13 21.02 -3.58
C GLU A 268 -5.55 21.63 -2.29
N ALA A 269 -6.37 22.29 -1.47
CA ALA A 269 -5.89 22.83 -0.19
C ALA A 269 -5.47 21.70 0.77
N PRO A 270 -4.26 21.76 1.39
CA PRO A 270 -3.75 20.69 2.27
C PRO A 270 -4.70 20.31 3.41
N ALA A 271 -5.36 21.30 4.02
CA ALA A 271 -6.33 21.07 5.09
C ALA A 271 -7.54 20.21 4.65
N VAL A 272 -7.91 20.25 3.38
CA VAL A 272 -9.03 19.46 2.84
C VAL A 272 -8.62 17.99 2.71
N VAL A 273 -7.41 17.72 2.21
CA VAL A 273 -6.85 16.35 2.16
C VAL A 273 -6.65 15.81 3.56
N GLU A 274 -6.09 16.62 4.47
CA GLU A 274 -5.88 16.24 5.86
C GLU A 274 -7.20 15.83 6.54
N SER A 275 -8.26 16.62 6.38
CA SER A 275 -9.58 16.33 6.95
C SER A 275 -10.16 15.01 6.43
N ARG A 276 -10.00 14.72 5.13
CA ARG A 276 -10.43 13.43 4.57
C ARG A 276 -9.59 12.27 5.12
N ALA A 277 -8.26 12.44 5.22
CA ALA A 277 -7.38 11.41 5.76
C ALA A 277 -7.66 11.15 7.25
N ALA A 278 -7.81 12.20 8.05
CA ALA A 278 -8.09 12.13 9.47
C ALA A 278 -9.42 11.43 9.77
N SER A 279 -10.48 11.75 9.02
CA SER A 279 -11.78 11.10 9.21
C SER A 279 -11.86 9.69 8.61
N LEU A 280 -11.03 9.35 7.62
CA LEU A 280 -10.97 8.00 7.03
C LEU A 280 -10.17 7.02 7.90
N LEU A 281 -9.07 7.48 8.50
CA LEU A 281 -8.11 6.65 9.22
C LEU A 281 -8.77 5.77 10.31
N PRO A 282 -9.68 6.27 11.18
CA PRO A 282 -10.37 5.44 12.17
C PRO A 282 -11.11 4.24 11.56
N GLY A 283 -11.72 4.41 10.39
CA GLY A 283 -12.38 3.31 9.68
C GLY A 283 -11.39 2.25 9.21
N LEU A 284 -10.24 2.68 8.67
CA LEU A 284 -9.15 1.77 8.29
C LEU A 284 -8.50 1.10 9.50
N PHE A 285 -8.43 1.79 10.64
CA PHE A 285 -7.85 1.28 11.88
C PHE A 285 -8.70 0.16 12.46
N LEU A 286 -10.02 0.38 12.58
CA LEU A 286 -10.97 -0.66 12.99
C LEU A 286 -10.95 -1.87 12.05
N ALA A 287 -10.88 -1.63 10.74
CA ALA A 287 -10.82 -2.68 9.73
C ALA A 287 -9.61 -3.60 9.83
N ARG A 288 -8.49 -3.11 10.38
CA ARG A 288 -7.29 -3.92 10.61
C ARG A 288 -7.41 -4.84 11.83
N VAL A 289 -8.55 -4.82 12.52
CA VAL A 289 -8.89 -5.72 13.61
C VAL A 289 -10.12 -6.56 13.26
N ASP A 290 -11.20 -5.91 12.82
CA ASP A 290 -12.52 -6.55 12.63
C ASP A 290 -12.99 -6.60 11.15
N GLY A 291 -12.14 -6.18 10.20
CA GLY A 291 -12.39 -6.30 8.77
C GLY A 291 -11.87 -7.61 8.16
N LYS A 292 -11.91 -7.74 6.83
CA LYS A 292 -11.44 -8.97 6.12
C LYS A 292 -9.93 -9.10 6.01
N SER A 293 -9.18 -8.07 6.41
CA SER A 293 -7.71 -8.05 6.36
C SER A 293 -7.14 -7.56 7.69
N PRO A 294 -7.26 -8.33 8.78
CA PRO A 294 -6.66 -7.96 10.05
C PRO A 294 -5.13 -7.96 9.98
N VAL A 295 -4.46 -7.16 10.82
CA VAL A 295 -3.00 -7.30 11.04
C VAL A 295 -2.69 -8.60 11.74
N GLU A 296 -1.69 -9.32 11.25
CA GLU A 296 -1.34 -10.65 11.73
C GLU A 296 -0.62 -10.66 13.08
N TYR A 297 -0.11 -9.51 13.51
CA TYR A 297 0.67 -9.37 14.74
C TYR A 297 -0.14 -8.92 15.96
N LEU A 298 -1.40 -8.47 15.80
CA LEU A 298 -2.29 -8.18 16.92
C LEU A 298 -3.18 -9.39 17.21
N THR A 299 -2.69 -10.26 18.09
CA THR A 299 -3.36 -11.52 18.42
C THR A 299 -4.21 -11.42 19.68
N GLU A 300 -3.83 -10.58 20.64
CA GLU A 300 -4.51 -10.44 21.93
C GLU A 300 -5.75 -9.54 21.85
N GLU A 301 -6.88 -10.01 22.41
CA GLU A 301 -8.12 -9.20 22.42
C GLU A 301 -7.96 -7.90 23.20
N LYS A 302 -7.12 -7.86 24.24
CA LYS A 302 -6.85 -6.63 24.99
C LYS A 302 -6.35 -5.50 24.06
N ASP A 303 -5.46 -5.83 23.13
CA ASP A 303 -4.84 -4.85 22.22
C ASP A 303 -5.81 -4.47 21.09
N LYS A 304 -6.57 -5.44 20.59
CA LYS A 304 -7.66 -5.19 19.65
C LYS A 304 -8.72 -4.27 20.24
N ASP A 305 -9.04 -4.42 21.53
CA ASP A 305 -10.01 -3.57 22.22
C ASP A 305 -9.53 -2.13 22.37
N ARG A 306 -8.22 -1.88 22.51
CA ARG A 306 -7.64 -0.53 22.48
C ARG A 306 -7.90 0.14 21.12
N VAL A 307 -7.63 -0.59 20.03
CA VAL A 307 -7.93 -0.13 18.66
C VAL A 307 -9.41 0.16 18.50
N ARG A 308 -10.29 -0.76 18.94
CA ARG A 308 -11.75 -0.58 18.88
C ARG A 308 -12.19 0.67 19.64
N ARG A 309 -11.73 0.90 20.87
CA ARG A 309 -12.11 2.09 21.67
C ARG A 309 -11.84 3.38 20.92
N VAL A 310 -10.60 3.58 20.49
CA VAL A 310 -10.18 4.81 19.80
C VAL A 310 -10.87 4.95 18.44
N ALA A 311 -10.90 3.89 17.63
CA ALA A 311 -11.51 3.94 16.31
C ALA A 311 -13.01 4.24 16.38
N ARG A 312 -13.74 3.59 17.30
CA ARG A 312 -15.18 3.79 17.47
C ARG A 312 -15.50 5.21 17.95
N ALA A 313 -14.74 5.73 18.91
CA ALA A 313 -14.91 7.11 19.39
C ALA A 313 -14.70 8.13 18.25
N LEU A 314 -13.64 7.97 17.46
CA LEU A 314 -13.34 8.85 16.34
C LEU A 314 -14.27 8.66 15.13
N LEU A 315 -14.92 7.51 14.97
CA LEU A 315 -15.97 7.34 13.95
C LEU A 315 -17.28 8.04 14.36
N LEU A 316 -17.60 8.08 15.66
CA LEU A 316 -18.76 8.78 16.20
C LEU A 316 -18.55 10.30 16.25
N ALA A 317 -17.32 10.75 16.47
CA ALA A 317 -16.90 12.15 16.41
C ALA A 317 -15.74 12.32 15.40
N PRO A 318 -16.05 12.37 14.08
CA PRO A 318 -15.03 12.40 13.03
C PRO A 318 -14.05 13.57 13.19
N PRO A 319 -12.73 13.32 13.30
CA PRO A 319 -11.74 14.37 13.37
C PRO A 319 -11.48 14.99 11.99
N ASP A 320 -11.07 16.26 11.98
CA ASP A 320 -10.68 17.02 10.79
C ASP A 320 -9.16 17.22 10.69
N ARG A 321 -8.38 16.79 11.69
CA ARG A 321 -6.93 16.89 11.75
C ARG A 321 -6.28 15.58 12.15
N LEU A 322 -5.15 15.25 11.52
CA LEU A 322 -4.42 14.00 11.80
C LEU A 322 -3.85 13.98 13.22
N ARG A 323 -3.45 15.15 13.74
CA ARG A 323 -2.99 15.28 15.14
C ARG A 323 -4.01 14.79 16.17
N THR A 324 -5.31 14.94 15.89
CA THR A 324 -6.37 14.51 16.81
C THR A 324 -6.41 12.98 16.90
N VAL A 325 -6.25 12.31 15.76
CA VAL A 325 -6.15 10.84 15.71
C VAL A 325 -4.89 10.36 16.44
N ARG A 326 -3.74 11.00 16.18
CA ARG A 326 -2.46 10.68 16.81
C ARG A 326 -2.50 10.86 18.32
N GLN A 327 -3.09 11.95 18.83
CA GLN A 327 -3.21 12.20 20.27
C GLN A 327 -4.13 11.19 20.95
N ALA A 328 -5.32 10.94 20.38
CA ALA A 328 -6.25 9.95 20.94
C ALA A 328 -5.61 8.55 21.04
N TRP A 329 -4.74 8.22 20.09
CA TRP A 329 -3.99 6.98 20.14
C TRP A 329 -2.88 6.99 21.18
N GLU A 330 -2.10 8.07 21.28
CA GLU A 330 -1.07 8.21 22.31
C GLU A 330 -1.66 8.07 23.73
N ASP A 331 -2.78 8.73 23.98
CA ASP A 331 -3.45 8.70 25.29
C ASP A 331 -3.89 7.27 25.65
N GLU A 332 -4.48 6.54 24.69
CA GLU A 332 -4.90 5.14 24.87
C GLU A 332 -3.71 4.19 25.06
N ILE A 333 -2.57 4.43 24.40
CA ILE A 333 -1.40 3.57 24.58
C ILE A 333 -0.63 3.84 25.88
N ALA A 334 -0.79 5.05 26.44
CA ALA A 334 -0.19 5.48 27.70
C ALA A 334 -1.01 5.06 28.95
N SER A 335 -2.31 4.79 28.80
CA SER A 335 -3.19 4.24 29.84
C SER A 335 -2.98 2.73 30.03
#